data_AF-A0A4Z0PZK3-F1
#
_entry.id   AF-A0A4Z0PZK3-F1
#
_cell.length_a   1.000
_cell.length_b   1.000
_cell.length_c   1.000
_cell.angle_alpha   90.00
_cell.angle_beta   90.00
_cell.angle_gamma   90.00
#
_symmetry.space_group_name_H-M   'P 1'
#
loop_
_entity.id
_entity.type
_entity.pdbx_description
1 polymer ?
#
loop_
_entity_poly.entity_id
_entity_poly.type
_entity_poly.pdbx_seq_one_letter_code
_entity_poly.pdbx_strand_id
1 'polypeptide(L)'
;MRTLFTGCCYWLILSGLGSCIQPYAPEALSGPTQFLVVDGCINPRGVTTIRLSRTRPLQDDSKPVESKASLAVEEEGGPRHPLLETAVPGTYTSAALQLPAGRRVRLIIKTAAQREYASDYSTVTITPEIDAVTWHIGPEGVQFNLSTHGAQAASRYYRWEYEETWKFVSAFESTVEFSNGRLIPRTTDIYRCWGSEPFTRIKIGNTARLTQNTVADYPLQLLPSNSVKLRFRYSILVKQYALTAAEYAYWEALGKNTENIGSLYDALPTQLAGNVHALADAAEPVLGFVGAQSVTQQRLYIDRTELPTDWRFETGYNDKCELSRIPVSLYQYGNYTPVELSLGSTTECVDCRKRGTNIEPTFWQD
;
A
#
# COMPACT_ATOMS: atom_id res chain seq x y z
N MET A 1 -55.82 32.33 -38.27
CA MET A 1 -56.04 31.59 -37.02
C MET A 1 -55.63 30.12 -37.22
N ARG A 2 -54.33 29.84 -37.39
CA ARG A 2 -53.76 28.47 -37.46
C ARG A 2 -52.24 28.41 -37.36
N THR A 3 -51.54 29.55 -37.40
CA THR A 3 -50.06 29.63 -37.33
C THR A 3 -49.52 30.20 -36.02
N LEU A 4 -50.38 30.69 -35.12
CA LEU A 4 -49.97 31.25 -33.82
C LEU A 4 -50.04 30.24 -32.66
N PHE A 5 -50.71 29.10 -32.83
CA PHE A 5 -50.82 28.07 -31.79
C PHE A 5 -49.65 27.07 -31.81
N THR A 6 -48.94 26.93 -32.93
CA THR A 6 -47.83 25.97 -33.08
C THR A 6 -46.51 26.49 -32.49
N GLY A 7 -46.33 27.82 -32.40
CA GLY A 7 -45.13 28.43 -31.81
C GLY A 7 -45.13 28.42 -30.28
N CYS A 8 -46.30 28.38 -29.64
CA CYS A 8 -46.41 28.41 -28.18
C CYS A 8 -46.14 27.02 -27.55
N CYS A 9 -46.47 25.92 -28.24
CA CYS A 9 -46.11 24.57 -27.78
C CYS A 9 -44.61 24.26 -27.89
N TYR A 10 -43.89 24.84 -28.87
CA TYR A 10 -42.44 24.63 -29.01
C TYR A 10 -41.61 25.39 -27.97
N TRP A 11 -42.13 26.51 -27.45
CA TRP A 11 -41.46 27.28 -26.38
C TRP A 11 -41.72 26.73 -24.98
N LEU A 12 -42.81 25.98 -24.77
CA LEU A 12 -43.14 25.31 -23.50
C LEU A 12 -42.43 23.96 -23.31
N ILE A 13 -41.99 23.31 -24.39
CA ILE A 13 -41.25 22.03 -24.34
C ILE A 13 -39.75 22.24 -24.07
N LEU A 14 -39.21 23.44 -24.34
CA LEU A 14 -37.79 23.75 -24.11
C LEU A 14 -37.45 24.15 -22.66
N SER A 15 -38.44 24.34 -21.79
CA SER A 15 -38.26 24.83 -20.41
C SER A 15 -38.04 23.72 -19.38
N GLY A 16 -38.09 22.43 -19.78
CA GLY A 16 -38.12 21.28 -18.86
C GLY A 16 -36.80 20.54 -18.62
N LEU A 17 -35.67 20.95 -19.22
CA LEU A 17 -34.39 20.22 -19.10
C LEU A 17 -33.44 20.75 -18.03
N GLY A 18 -33.92 21.62 -17.14
CA GLY A 18 -33.19 22.06 -15.95
C GLY A 18 -33.20 21.02 -14.82
N SER A 19 -32.81 19.77 -15.08
CA SER A 19 -32.53 18.83 -14.01
C SER A 19 -31.20 19.20 -13.38
N CYS A 20 -31.22 20.19 -12.50
CA CYS A 20 -30.11 20.42 -11.58
C CYS A 20 -30.01 19.19 -10.68
N ILE A 21 -29.05 18.32 -10.97
CA ILE A 21 -28.61 17.31 -10.01
C ILE A 21 -28.07 18.10 -8.84
N GLN A 22 -28.86 18.24 -7.78
CA GLN A 22 -28.35 18.80 -6.53
C GLN A 22 -27.38 17.77 -5.94
N PRO A 23 -26.10 18.12 -5.75
CA PRO A 23 -25.19 17.26 -5.01
C PRO A 23 -25.78 17.05 -3.63
N TYR A 24 -26.05 15.79 -3.29
CA TYR A 24 -26.37 15.44 -1.92
C TYR A 24 -25.11 15.68 -1.09
N ALA A 25 -25.09 16.80 -0.37
CA ALA A 25 -24.12 17.06 0.67
C ALA A 25 -24.78 16.62 1.98
N PRO A 26 -24.49 15.40 2.49
CA PRO A 26 -24.98 15.02 3.80
C PRO A 26 -24.52 16.07 4.81
N GLU A 27 -25.43 16.48 5.71
CA GLU A 27 -25.08 17.38 6.80
C GLU A 27 -23.86 16.80 7.53
N ALA A 28 -22.79 17.58 7.62
CA ALA A 28 -21.58 17.15 8.30
C ALA A 28 -21.97 16.75 9.73
N LEU A 29 -21.69 15.50 10.09
CA LEU A 29 -21.97 14.98 11.43
C LEU A 29 -21.26 15.88 12.46
N SER A 30 -22.05 16.65 13.20
CA SER A 30 -21.61 17.50 14.31
C SER A 30 -21.22 16.62 15.51
N GLY A 31 -20.13 15.88 15.39
CA GLY A 31 -19.55 15.05 16.44
C GLY A 31 -18.01 15.11 16.41
N PRO A 32 -17.32 14.62 17.44
CA PRO A 32 -15.86 14.53 17.40
C PRO A 32 -15.44 13.68 16.18
N THR A 33 -14.74 14.27 15.22
CA THR A 33 -14.32 13.63 13.95
C THR A 33 -12.87 13.12 13.98
N GLN A 34 -12.24 13.12 15.15
CA GLN A 34 -10.82 12.81 15.36
C GLN A 34 -10.61 11.59 16.26
N PHE A 35 -11.16 10.46 15.86
CA PHE A 35 -10.97 9.16 16.53
C PHE A 35 -9.53 8.67 16.37
N LEU A 36 -9.03 7.94 17.37
CA LEU A 36 -7.71 7.32 17.28
C LEU A 36 -7.75 6.18 16.25
N VAL A 37 -6.71 6.12 15.42
CA VAL A 37 -6.47 5.04 14.46
C VAL A 37 -5.16 4.36 14.81
N VAL A 38 -5.22 3.04 15.02
CA VAL A 38 -4.09 2.20 15.35
C VAL A 38 -3.81 1.26 14.18
N ASP A 39 -2.63 1.38 13.60
CA ASP A 39 -2.15 0.52 12.51
C ASP A 39 -0.90 -0.24 12.95
N GLY A 40 -0.84 -1.53 12.63
CA GLY A 40 0.26 -2.44 13.00
C GLY A 40 -0.14 -3.57 13.94
N CYS A 41 0.80 -4.49 14.15
CA CYS A 41 0.62 -5.68 14.97
C CYS A 41 1.83 -5.90 15.88
N ILE A 42 1.62 -6.63 16.97
CA ILE A 42 2.69 -7.05 17.87
C ILE A 42 3.48 -8.17 17.18
N ASN A 43 4.77 -7.94 16.93
CA ASN A 43 5.67 -8.95 16.39
C ASN A 43 6.39 -9.68 17.54
N PRO A 44 6.03 -10.93 17.85
CA PRO A 44 6.59 -11.68 18.96
C PRO A 44 8.00 -12.23 18.69
N ARG A 45 8.49 -12.17 17.44
CA ARG A 45 9.79 -12.71 17.00
C ARG A 45 10.60 -11.64 16.27
N GLY A 46 10.52 -10.39 16.71
CA GLY A 46 11.17 -9.27 16.05
C GLY A 46 10.73 -7.92 16.61
N VAL A 47 10.96 -6.87 15.83
CA VAL A 47 10.55 -5.52 16.19
C VAL A 47 9.05 -5.37 15.94
N THR A 48 8.31 -4.93 16.96
CA THR A 48 6.92 -4.47 16.81
C THR A 48 6.93 -3.04 16.28
N THR A 49 6.07 -2.75 15.31
CA THR A 49 5.88 -1.39 14.77
C THR A 49 4.41 -1.04 14.80
N ILE A 50 4.07 0.06 15.49
CA ILE A 50 2.71 0.59 15.59
C ILE A 50 2.71 2.03 15.07
N ARG A 51 1.75 2.36 14.22
CA ARG A 51 1.50 3.71 13.73
C ARG A 51 0.20 4.24 14.31
N LEU A 52 0.26 5.43 14.90
CA LEU A 52 -0.90 6.12 15.44
C LEU A 52 -1.23 7.34 14.60
N SER A 53 -2.49 7.45 14.22
CA SER A 53 -3.05 8.59 13.51
C SER A 53 -4.44 8.92 14.03
N ARG A 54 -5.07 9.95 13.48
CA ARG A 54 -6.48 10.26 13.78
C ARG A 54 -7.34 10.27 12.53
N THR A 55 -8.63 10.07 12.69
CA THR A 55 -9.58 10.37 11.62
C THR A 55 -9.65 11.87 11.39
N ARG A 56 -10.15 12.25 10.20
CA ARG A 56 -10.33 13.64 9.80
C ARG A 56 -11.66 13.78 9.04
N PRO A 57 -12.25 14.99 9.02
CA PRO A 57 -13.31 15.30 8.07
C PRO A 57 -12.83 15.08 6.62
N LEU A 58 -13.76 14.70 5.74
CA LEU A 58 -13.42 14.41 4.34
C LEU A 58 -12.84 15.61 3.58
N GLN A 59 -13.22 16.83 3.97
CA GLN A 59 -12.76 18.07 3.32
C GLN A 59 -11.37 18.54 3.78
N ASP A 60 -10.78 17.89 4.78
CA ASP A 60 -9.44 18.23 5.26
C ASP A 60 -8.40 17.33 4.61
N ASP A 61 -7.36 17.92 4.01
CA ASP A 61 -6.24 17.18 3.40
C ASP A 61 -5.07 16.90 4.36
N SER A 62 -5.19 17.28 5.64
CA SER A 62 -4.20 16.98 6.69
C SER A 62 -4.06 15.47 6.94
N LYS A 63 -2.85 14.96 7.16
CA LYS A 63 -2.62 13.59 7.63
C LYS A 63 -2.37 13.64 9.13
N PRO A 64 -3.42 13.64 9.98
CA PRO A 64 -3.23 13.87 11.41
C PRO A 64 -2.50 12.68 12.03
N VAL A 65 -1.35 12.98 12.62
CA VAL A 65 -0.49 12.01 13.28
C VAL A 65 -0.67 12.15 14.79
N GLU A 66 -0.80 11.02 15.49
CA GLU A 66 -0.79 11.00 16.95
C GLU A 66 0.65 10.74 17.43
N SER A 67 1.35 11.82 17.80
CA SER A 67 2.75 11.78 18.24
C SER A 67 2.88 11.96 19.76
N LYS A 68 4.07 11.67 20.30
CA LYS A 68 4.41 11.78 21.72
C LYS A 68 3.54 10.96 22.68
N ALA A 69 2.92 9.88 22.19
CA ALA A 69 2.27 8.88 23.01
C ALA A 69 3.30 7.94 23.67
N SER A 70 2.91 7.34 24.80
CA SER A 70 3.62 6.25 25.46
C SER A 70 2.93 4.93 25.14
N LEU A 71 3.67 3.96 24.60
CA LEU A 71 3.16 2.67 24.17
C LEU A 71 3.94 1.54 24.84
N ALA A 72 3.27 0.42 25.13
CA ALA A 72 3.95 -0.81 25.52
C ALA A 72 3.15 -2.05 25.09
N VAL A 73 3.85 -3.14 24.81
CA VAL A 73 3.26 -4.48 24.80
C VAL A 73 3.21 -4.97 26.24
N GLU A 74 2.03 -5.35 26.72
CA GLU A 74 1.84 -5.93 28.04
C GLU A 74 1.56 -7.43 27.93
N GLU A 75 2.36 -8.25 28.60
CA GLU A 75 2.07 -9.67 28.77
C GLU A 75 1.07 -9.91 29.90
N GLU A 76 0.13 -10.84 29.72
CA GLU A 76 -0.82 -11.23 30.77
C GLU A 76 -0.06 -11.79 31.98
N GLY A 77 -0.14 -11.08 33.12
CA GLY A 77 0.58 -11.40 34.35
C GLY A 77 2.11 -11.27 34.27
N GLY A 78 2.63 -10.57 33.25
CA GLY A 78 4.05 -10.51 32.94
C GLY A 78 4.61 -9.09 32.79
N PRO A 79 5.82 -8.95 32.24
CA PRO A 79 6.46 -7.66 32.03
C PRO A 79 5.79 -6.85 30.91
N ARG A 80 6.13 -5.56 30.87
CA ARG A 80 5.79 -4.65 29.78
C ARG A 80 7.03 -4.36 28.93
N HIS A 81 6.85 -4.33 27.62
CA HIS A 81 7.89 -4.03 26.64
C HIS A 81 7.59 -2.67 26.00
N PRO A 82 8.36 -1.61 26.29
CA PRO A 82 8.06 -0.28 25.78
C PRO A 82 8.29 -0.18 24.27
N LEU A 83 7.48 0.64 23.61
CA LEU A 83 7.72 1.11 22.24
C LEU A 83 8.11 2.58 22.28
N LEU A 84 9.14 2.94 21.51
CA LEU A 84 9.66 4.30 21.42
C LEU A 84 9.29 4.90 20.06
N GLU A 85 8.94 6.19 20.07
CA GLU A 85 8.68 6.93 18.83
C GLU A 85 9.96 7.04 18.00
N THR A 86 9.84 6.79 16.71
CA THR A 86 10.94 6.92 15.75
C THR A 86 11.12 8.38 15.30
N ALA A 87 12.10 8.62 14.43
CA ALA A 87 12.23 9.92 13.77
C ALA A 87 11.03 10.29 12.87
N VAL A 88 10.19 9.31 12.50
CA VAL A 88 8.91 9.53 11.81
C VAL A 88 7.82 9.69 12.87
N PRO A 89 7.23 10.88 13.04
CA PRO A 89 6.22 11.12 14.06
C PRO A 89 5.05 10.13 13.96
N GLY A 90 4.54 9.73 15.12
CA GLY A 90 3.45 8.75 15.29
C GLY A 90 3.79 7.32 14.87
N THR A 91 5.03 7.01 14.54
CA THR A 91 5.51 5.64 14.35
C THR A 91 6.32 5.21 15.57
N TYR A 92 5.92 4.11 16.20
CA TYR A 92 6.47 3.60 17.45
C TYR A 92 7.02 2.19 17.27
N THR A 93 8.21 1.93 17.81
CA THR A 93 8.89 0.62 17.65
C THR A 93 9.41 0.07 18.97
N SER A 94 9.29 -1.25 19.16
CA SER A 94 9.89 -1.94 20.31
C SER A 94 11.36 -2.33 20.03
N ALA A 95 12.08 -2.74 21.07
CA ALA A 95 13.22 -3.63 20.87
C ALA A 95 12.76 -4.96 20.23
N ALA A 96 13.69 -5.75 19.70
CA ALA A 96 13.35 -7.08 19.20
C ALA A 96 12.79 -7.95 20.33
N LEU A 97 11.54 -8.40 20.18
CA LEU A 97 10.84 -9.21 21.16
C LEU A 97 11.07 -10.70 20.90
N GLN A 98 10.94 -11.48 21.98
CA GLN A 98 10.98 -12.94 21.93
C GLN A 98 9.87 -13.51 22.83
N LEU A 99 8.63 -13.38 22.38
CA LEU A 99 7.45 -13.79 23.13
C LEU A 99 7.12 -15.27 22.82
N PRO A 100 6.86 -16.12 23.83
CA PRO A 100 6.48 -17.51 23.62
C PRO A 100 5.13 -17.65 22.89
N ALA A 101 5.02 -18.66 22.02
CA ALA A 101 3.75 -19.03 21.40
C ALA A 101 2.68 -19.33 22.47
N GLY A 102 1.43 -18.90 22.23
CA GLY A 102 0.33 -19.11 23.17
C GLY A 102 0.26 -18.11 24.33
N ARG A 103 1.29 -17.27 24.54
CA ARG A 103 1.22 -16.17 25.52
C ARG A 103 0.16 -15.17 25.09
N ARG A 104 -0.64 -14.66 26.04
CA ARG A 104 -1.58 -13.57 25.78
C ARG A 104 -0.92 -12.23 26.03
N VAL A 105 -1.03 -11.34 25.05
CA VAL A 105 -0.44 -10.00 25.09
C VAL A 105 -1.42 -8.96 24.54
N ARG A 106 -1.26 -7.71 24.95
CA ARG A 106 -2.02 -6.58 24.40
C ARG A 106 -1.14 -5.35 24.22
N LEU A 107 -1.60 -4.43 23.39
CA LEU A 107 -1.01 -3.10 23.29
C LEU A 107 -1.71 -2.16 24.28
N ILE A 108 -0.93 -1.40 25.03
CA ILE A 108 -1.42 -0.27 25.82
C ILE A 108 -0.88 1.04 25.23
N ILE A 109 -1.73 2.06 25.21
CA ILE A 109 -1.44 3.37 24.63
C ILE A 109 -1.86 4.44 25.63
N LYS A 110 -0.98 5.40 25.89
CA LYS A 110 -1.29 6.64 26.61
C LYS A 110 -0.88 7.83 25.76
N THR A 111 -1.84 8.60 25.28
CA THR A 111 -1.59 9.75 24.39
C THR A 111 -0.93 10.91 25.14
N ALA A 112 -0.38 11.86 24.39
CA ALA A 112 0.14 13.10 24.96
C ALA A 112 -0.93 13.86 25.77
N ALA A 113 -2.20 13.80 25.31
CA ALA A 113 -3.37 14.33 25.99
C ALA A 113 -3.85 13.50 27.20
N GLN A 114 -3.04 12.54 27.68
CA GLN A 114 -3.33 11.69 28.84
C GLN A 114 -4.56 10.78 28.69
N ARG A 115 -5.01 10.51 27.44
CA ARG A 115 -6.07 9.52 27.17
C ARG A 115 -5.45 8.14 27.07
N GLU A 116 -6.12 7.15 27.64
CA GLU A 116 -5.61 5.79 27.73
C GLU A 116 -6.48 4.82 26.91
N TYR A 117 -5.81 3.95 26.16
CA TYR A 117 -6.42 2.94 25.31
C TYR A 117 -5.70 1.61 25.52
N ALA A 118 -6.41 0.51 25.31
CA ALA A 118 -5.80 -0.80 25.25
C ALA A 118 -6.45 -1.64 24.15
N SER A 119 -5.65 -2.50 23.50
CA SER A 119 -6.21 -3.60 22.74
C SER A 119 -6.74 -4.68 23.67
N ASP A 120 -7.64 -5.52 23.17
CA ASP A 120 -7.89 -6.82 23.74
C ASP A 120 -6.61 -7.66 23.79
N TYR A 121 -6.58 -8.63 24.69
CA TYR A 121 -5.53 -9.63 24.73
C TYR A 121 -5.62 -10.56 23.51
N SER A 122 -4.59 -10.53 22.67
CA SER A 122 -4.39 -11.46 21.57
C SER A 122 -3.41 -12.57 21.96
N THR A 123 -3.59 -13.75 21.37
CA THR A 123 -2.70 -14.90 21.61
C THR A 123 -1.55 -14.86 20.63
N VAL A 124 -0.32 -14.89 21.14
CA VAL A 124 0.90 -14.92 20.33
C VAL A 124 0.88 -16.14 19.41
N THR A 125 0.81 -15.85 18.11
CA THR A 125 0.78 -16.85 17.04
C THR A 125 2.11 -16.82 16.29
N ILE A 126 2.73 -17.99 16.11
CA ILE A 126 3.93 -18.09 15.28
C ILE A 126 3.50 -18.48 13.88
N THR A 127 3.83 -17.62 12.93
CA THR A 127 3.50 -17.81 11.53
C THR A 127 4.33 -18.94 10.94
N PRO A 128 3.72 -19.94 10.27
CA PRO A 128 4.44 -20.98 9.55
C PRO A 128 5.32 -20.41 8.43
N GLU A 129 6.34 -21.17 8.05
CA GLU A 129 7.18 -20.84 6.91
C GLU A 129 6.40 -20.85 5.60
N ILE A 130 6.88 -20.07 4.63
CA ILE A 130 6.40 -20.14 3.25
C ILE A 130 7.12 -21.31 2.59
N ASP A 131 6.37 -22.24 2.01
CA ASP A 131 6.96 -23.42 1.35
C ASP A 131 7.59 -23.02 0.02
N ALA A 132 6.84 -22.24 -0.75
CA ALA A 132 7.29 -21.72 -2.02
C ALA A 132 6.52 -20.47 -2.41
N VAL A 133 7.25 -19.52 -2.98
CA VAL A 133 6.70 -18.52 -3.90
C VAL A 133 7.14 -18.92 -5.30
N THR A 134 6.19 -19.19 -6.18
CA THR A 134 6.44 -19.64 -7.55
C THR A 134 5.82 -18.68 -8.55
N TRP A 135 6.23 -18.79 -9.80
CA TRP A 135 5.59 -18.09 -10.90
C TRP A 135 5.52 -18.98 -12.14
N HIS A 136 4.55 -18.68 -12.99
CA HIS A 136 4.44 -19.28 -14.32
C HIS A 136 3.89 -18.26 -15.32
N ILE A 137 4.16 -18.51 -16.60
CA ILE A 137 3.59 -17.72 -17.69
C ILE A 137 2.24 -18.32 -18.07
N GLY A 138 1.19 -17.52 -17.93
CA GLY A 138 -0.17 -17.81 -18.38
C GLY A 138 -0.57 -16.95 -19.58
N PRO A 139 -1.80 -17.10 -20.08
CA PRO A 139 -2.30 -16.33 -21.22
C PRO A 139 -2.36 -14.83 -20.97
N GLU A 140 -2.54 -14.40 -19.71
CA GLU A 140 -2.68 -12.99 -19.33
C GLU A 140 -1.36 -12.36 -18.87
N GLY A 141 -0.28 -13.14 -18.73
CA GLY A 141 1.02 -12.65 -18.26
C GLY A 141 1.68 -13.58 -17.25
N VAL A 142 2.42 -13.02 -16.30
CA VAL A 142 3.14 -13.77 -15.26
C VAL A 142 2.28 -13.85 -14.00
N GLN A 143 1.87 -15.06 -13.62
CA GLN A 143 1.11 -15.34 -12.42
C GLN A 143 2.04 -15.82 -11.31
N PHE A 144 2.02 -15.13 -10.17
CA PHE A 144 2.72 -15.50 -8.95
C PHE A 144 1.80 -16.24 -8.00
N ASN A 145 2.28 -17.34 -7.45
CA ASN A 145 1.55 -18.19 -6.52
C ASN A 145 2.34 -18.39 -5.22
N LEU A 146 1.62 -18.66 -4.15
CA LEU A 146 2.19 -19.03 -2.87
C LEU A 146 1.62 -20.35 -2.36
N SER A 147 2.51 -21.16 -1.79
CA SER A 147 2.18 -22.37 -1.06
C SER A 147 2.76 -22.30 0.35
N THR A 148 1.99 -22.78 1.33
CA THR A 148 2.40 -22.87 2.74
C THR A 148 1.63 -23.99 3.44
N HIS A 149 2.23 -24.55 4.49
CA HIS A 149 1.53 -25.43 5.41
C HIS A 149 1.81 -25.05 6.86
N GLY A 150 0.79 -25.17 7.70
CA GLY A 150 0.89 -25.08 9.14
C GLY A 150 0.77 -26.46 9.79
N ALA A 151 1.24 -26.57 11.04
CA ALA A 151 0.91 -27.72 11.86
C ALA A 151 -0.61 -27.79 12.11
N GLN A 152 -1.14 -28.99 12.41
CA GLN A 152 -2.58 -29.19 12.64
C GLN A 152 -3.16 -28.31 13.76
N ALA A 153 -2.33 -28.03 14.79
CA ALA A 153 -2.66 -27.19 15.93
C ALA A 153 -2.29 -25.70 15.75
N ALA A 154 -1.65 -25.33 14.62
CA ALA A 154 -1.35 -23.94 14.30
C ALA A 154 -2.62 -23.20 13.83
N SER A 155 -2.53 -21.87 13.69
CA SER A 155 -3.62 -21.12 13.07
C SER A 155 -3.91 -21.63 11.65
N ARG A 156 -5.19 -21.58 11.30
CA ARG A 156 -5.73 -21.92 9.98
C ARG A 156 -6.13 -20.70 9.17
N TYR A 157 -5.77 -19.50 9.64
CA TYR A 157 -6.12 -18.23 9.02
C TYR A 157 -4.83 -17.51 8.63
N TYR A 158 -4.78 -17.06 7.39
CA TYR A 158 -3.58 -16.50 6.79
C TYR A 158 -3.89 -15.15 6.15
N ARG A 159 -2.91 -14.26 6.19
CA ARG A 159 -2.88 -13.02 5.44
C ARG A 159 -1.53 -12.88 4.74
N TRP A 160 -1.57 -12.40 3.52
CA TRP A 160 -0.39 -12.18 2.71
C TRP A 160 -0.31 -10.73 2.27
N GLU A 161 0.90 -10.21 2.31
CA GLU A 161 1.27 -8.91 1.76
C GLU A 161 2.46 -9.14 0.83
N TYR A 162 2.68 -8.21 -0.09
CA TYR A 162 3.91 -8.22 -0.86
C TYR A 162 4.42 -6.82 -1.17
N GLU A 163 5.72 -6.72 -1.41
CA GLU A 163 6.39 -5.50 -1.86
C GLU A 163 7.03 -5.78 -3.21
N GLU A 164 6.63 -5.01 -4.22
CA GLU A 164 7.17 -5.12 -5.57
C GLU A 164 8.32 -4.13 -5.75
N THR A 165 9.36 -4.54 -6.46
CA THR A 165 10.42 -3.63 -6.90
C THR A 165 10.90 -4.02 -8.28
N TRP A 166 11.08 -3.07 -9.19
CA TRP A 166 11.50 -3.34 -10.56
C TRP A 166 12.51 -2.32 -11.06
N LYS A 167 13.43 -2.79 -11.90
CA LYS A 167 14.40 -1.95 -12.61
C LYS A 167 13.74 -1.35 -13.85
N PHE A 168 13.90 -0.06 -14.06
CA PHE A 168 13.46 0.64 -15.26
C PHE A 168 14.47 1.69 -15.69
N VAL A 169 14.31 2.18 -16.92
CA VAL A 169 15.15 3.26 -17.45
C VAL A 169 14.30 4.43 -17.94
N SER A 170 14.86 5.63 -17.93
CA SER A 170 14.22 6.79 -18.57
C SER A 170 14.13 6.61 -20.10
N ALA A 171 13.39 7.49 -20.79
CA ALA A 171 13.21 7.37 -22.23
C ALA A 171 14.52 7.61 -22.99
N PHE A 172 15.39 8.49 -22.46
CA PHE A 172 16.66 8.86 -23.08
C PHE A 172 17.79 8.90 -22.05
N GLU A 173 18.94 8.31 -22.38
CA GLU A 173 20.15 8.37 -21.55
C GLU A 173 20.84 9.73 -21.73
N SER A 174 20.99 10.47 -20.62
CA SER A 174 21.64 11.77 -20.63
C SER A 174 23.14 11.63 -20.37
N THR A 175 23.96 12.08 -21.32
CA THR A 175 25.42 12.08 -21.21
C THR A 175 26.00 13.40 -20.70
N VAL A 176 25.16 14.44 -20.59
CA VAL A 176 25.55 15.80 -20.20
C VAL A 176 24.60 16.38 -19.14
N GLU A 177 25.10 17.32 -18.35
CA GLU A 177 24.31 18.10 -17.40
C GLU A 177 24.57 19.60 -17.55
N PHE A 178 23.55 20.40 -17.26
CA PHE A 178 23.66 21.85 -17.31
C PHE A 178 24.10 22.38 -15.94
N SER A 179 25.27 23.01 -15.89
CA SER A 179 25.84 23.59 -14.67
C SER A 179 26.57 24.89 -14.99
N ASN A 180 26.32 25.94 -14.19
CA ASN A 180 26.97 27.25 -14.33
C ASN A 180 26.93 27.83 -15.76
N GLY A 181 25.79 27.69 -16.45
CA GLY A 181 25.61 28.25 -17.80
C GLY A 181 26.22 27.41 -18.92
N ARG A 182 26.74 26.20 -18.63
CA ARG A 182 27.41 25.34 -19.62
C ARG A 182 26.92 23.90 -19.52
N LEU A 183 27.02 23.18 -20.63
CA LEU A 183 26.86 21.72 -20.65
C LEU A 183 28.20 21.07 -20.31
N ILE A 184 28.21 20.20 -19.32
CA ILE A 184 29.37 19.41 -18.88
C ILE A 184 29.01 17.92 -18.92
N PRO A 185 29.98 17.00 -18.95
CA PRO A 185 29.71 15.57 -18.85
C PRO A 185 28.94 15.24 -17.57
N ARG A 186 27.90 14.40 -17.68
CA ARG A 186 27.08 13.98 -16.55
C ARG A 186 27.82 12.94 -15.72
N THR A 187 27.79 13.09 -14.40
CA THR A 187 28.38 12.12 -13.45
C THR A 187 27.34 11.32 -12.67
N THR A 188 26.13 11.84 -12.52
CA THR A 188 25.03 11.18 -11.80
C THR A 188 24.19 10.34 -12.76
N ASP A 189 23.98 9.05 -12.47
CA ASP A 189 23.05 8.22 -13.23
C ASP A 189 21.60 8.66 -12.94
N ILE A 190 20.94 9.16 -13.98
CA ILE A 190 19.50 9.49 -14.00
C ILE A 190 18.76 8.69 -15.08
N TYR A 191 19.45 7.72 -15.69
CA TYR A 191 18.92 6.83 -16.70
C TYR A 191 18.41 5.53 -16.08
N ARG A 192 19.12 4.92 -15.12
CA ARG A 192 18.73 3.66 -14.47
C ARG A 192 18.15 3.92 -13.08
N CYS A 193 16.92 3.44 -12.86
CA CYS A 193 16.22 3.59 -11.59
C CYS A 193 15.48 2.30 -11.18
N TRP A 194 15.06 2.29 -9.92
CA TRP A 194 14.18 1.30 -9.33
C TRP A 194 12.87 1.94 -8.90
N GLY A 195 11.77 1.30 -9.28
CA GLY A 195 10.43 1.62 -8.79
C GLY A 195 10.06 0.62 -7.72
N SER A 196 9.38 1.07 -6.68
CA SER A 196 8.83 0.21 -5.63
C SER A 196 7.37 0.57 -5.38
N GLU A 197 6.53 -0.44 -5.17
CA GLU A 197 5.11 -0.24 -4.89
C GLU A 197 4.71 -1.13 -3.70
N PRO A 198 4.16 -0.55 -2.61
CA PRO A 198 3.57 -1.34 -1.55
C PRO A 198 2.23 -1.92 -2.03
N PHE A 199 1.92 -3.15 -1.60
CA PHE A 199 0.63 -3.75 -1.89
C PHE A 199 -0.50 -3.10 -1.08
N THR A 200 -1.63 -2.84 -1.75
CA THR A 200 -2.78 -2.15 -1.16
C THR A 200 -4.03 -3.01 -1.01
N ARG A 201 -4.04 -4.24 -1.54
CA ARG A 201 -5.20 -5.14 -1.42
C ARG A 201 -5.10 -6.07 -0.22
N ILE A 202 -6.23 -6.57 0.25
CA ILE A 202 -6.33 -7.49 1.38
C ILE A 202 -6.38 -8.91 0.81
N LYS A 203 -5.26 -9.63 0.93
CA LYS A 203 -5.16 -11.04 0.55
C LYS A 203 -5.20 -11.91 1.80
N ILE A 204 -6.34 -12.56 2.00
CA ILE A 204 -6.55 -13.49 3.11
C ILE A 204 -7.00 -14.86 2.58
N GLY A 205 -6.75 -15.89 3.37
CA GLY A 205 -7.18 -17.26 3.09
C GLY A 205 -7.25 -18.09 4.36
N ASN A 206 -7.97 -19.19 4.33
CA ASN A 206 -8.07 -20.08 5.49
C ASN A 206 -8.18 -21.55 5.08
N THR A 207 -7.76 -22.43 5.99
CA THR A 207 -7.81 -23.89 5.88
C THR A 207 -8.76 -24.49 6.92
N ALA A 208 -9.63 -23.67 7.53
CA ALA A 208 -10.51 -24.07 8.63
C ALA A 208 -11.47 -25.21 8.26
N ARG A 209 -11.83 -25.29 6.97
CA ARG A 209 -12.71 -26.34 6.41
C ARG A 209 -11.94 -27.47 5.71
N LEU A 210 -10.62 -27.44 5.75
CA LEU A 210 -9.76 -28.45 5.12
C LEU A 210 -9.22 -29.42 6.17
N THR A 211 -9.10 -30.70 5.78
CA THR A 211 -8.49 -31.72 6.64
C THR A 211 -7.05 -31.38 6.99
N GLN A 212 -6.29 -30.94 5.99
CA GLN A 212 -4.89 -30.50 6.13
C GLN A 212 -4.83 -28.97 6.27
N ASN A 213 -3.91 -28.49 7.10
CA ASN A 213 -3.62 -27.05 7.20
C ASN A 213 -2.63 -26.64 6.11
N THR A 214 -3.06 -26.73 4.86
CA THR A 214 -2.23 -26.46 3.68
C THR A 214 -2.95 -25.52 2.73
N VAL A 215 -2.24 -24.48 2.30
CA VAL A 215 -2.64 -23.61 1.20
C VAL A 215 -1.69 -23.91 0.05
N ALA A 216 -2.22 -24.34 -1.09
CA ALA A 216 -1.43 -24.65 -2.28
C ALA A 216 -1.80 -23.69 -3.41
N ASP A 217 -0.78 -23.17 -4.09
CA ASP A 217 -0.88 -22.36 -5.31
C ASP A 217 -1.86 -21.18 -5.22
N TYR A 218 -1.87 -20.48 -4.08
CA TYR A 218 -2.72 -19.31 -3.88
C TYR A 218 -2.29 -18.16 -4.81
N PRO A 219 -3.19 -17.60 -5.65
CA PRO A 219 -2.84 -16.56 -6.61
C PRO A 219 -2.61 -15.21 -5.93
N LEU A 220 -1.34 -14.81 -5.84
CA LEU A 220 -0.92 -13.56 -5.21
C LEU A 220 -1.08 -12.37 -6.15
N GLN A 221 -0.38 -12.42 -7.28
CA GLN A 221 -0.23 -11.29 -8.19
C GLN A 221 -0.17 -11.78 -9.64
N LEU A 222 -0.82 -11.02 -10.53
CA LEU A 222 -0.74 -11.20 -11.97
C LEU A 222 -0.12 -9.95 -12.57
N LEU A 223 1.01 -10.11 -13.25
CA LEU A 223 1.62 -9.04 -14.04
C LEU A 223 1.32 -9.27 -15.52
N PRO A 224 0.62 -8.35 -16.20
CA PRO A 224 0.38 -8.43 -17.63
C PRO A 224 1.66 -8.63 -18.43
N SER A 225 1.58 -9.32 -19.57
CA SER A 225 2.74 -9.61 -20.43
C SER A 225 3.45 -8.36 -20.96
N ASN A 226 2.74 -7.23 -21.04
CA ASN A 226 3.28 -5.92 -21.43
C ASN A 226 3.74 -5.05 -20.23
N SER A 227 3.69 -5.55 -18.99
CA SER A 227 3.99 -4.75 -17.80
C SER A 227 5.40 -4.17 -17.82
N VAL A 228 5.54 -2.85 -17.59
CA VAL A 228 6.84 -2.18 -17.45
C VAL A 228 7.71 -2.82 -16.36
N LYS A 229 7.09 -3.42 -15.34
CA LYS A 229 7.78 -4.08 -14.22
C LYS A 229 8.64 -5.27 -14.66
N LEU A 230 8.25 -5.94 -15.75
CA LEU A 230 8.91 -7.13 -16.29
C LEU A 230 9.99 -6.83 -17.35
N ARG A 231 10.19 -5.55 -17.71
CA ARG A 231 11.02 -5.16 -18.86
C ARG A 231 12.51 -5.50 -18.71
N PHE A 232 13.03 -5.40 -17.49
CA PHE A 232 14.45 -5.62 -17.20
C PHE A 232 14.65 -6.68 -16.13
N ARG A 233 14.20 -6.38 -14.92
CA ARG A 233 14.22 -7.30 -13.78
C ARG A 233 13.20 -6.87 -12.76
N TYR A 234 12.52 -7.87 -12.21
CA TYR A 234 11.46 -7.72 -11.23
C TYR A 234 11.81 -8.48 -9.95
N SER A 235 11.40 -7.95 -8.81
CA SER A 235 11.45 -8.62 -7.51
C SER A 235 10.13 -8.48 -6.77
N ILE A 236 9.72 -9.54 -6.10
CA ILE A 236 8.59 -9.56 -5.17
C ILE A 236 9.06 -10.13 -3.82
N LEU A 237 8.83 -9.40 -2.74
CA LEU A 237 8.98 -9.91 -1.38
C LEU A 237 7.59 -10.22 -0.83
N VAL A 238 7.28 -11.50 -0.65
CA VAL A 238 6.03 -11.94 -0.06
C VAL A 238 6.21 -12.06 1.45
N LYS A 239 5.27 -11.51 2.20
CA LYS A 239 5.17 -11.62 3.66
C LYS A 239 3.91 -12.38 4.03
N GLN A 240 4.05 -13.32 4.94
CA GLN A 240 2.97 -14.14 5.44
C GLN A 240 2.74 -13.87 6.93
N TYR A 241 1.47 -13.90 7.32
CA TYR A 241 1.01 -13.73 8.69
C TYR A 241 -0.02 -14.81 9.02
N ALA A 242 0.15 -15.50 10.14
CA ALA A 242 -0.86 -16.36 10.73
C ALA A 242 -1.74 -15.51 11.66
N LEU A 243 -3.05 -15.50 11.40
CA LEU A 243 -4.00 -14.64 12.09
C LEU A 243 -4.79 -15.42 13.13
N THR A 244 -5.33 -14.73 14.13
CA THR A 244 -6.43 -15.31 14.93
C THR A 244 -7.73 -15.29 14.13
N ALA A 245 -8.73 -16.08 14.54
CA ALA A 245 -10.05 -16.07 13.88
C ALA A 245 -10.71 -14.67 13.94
N ALA A 246 -10.56 -13.95 15.06
CA ALA A 246 -11.08 -12.60 15.22
C ALA A 246 -10.39 -11.59 14.29
N GLU A 247 -9.06 -11.68 14.18
CA GLU A 247 -8.30 -10.83 13.27
C GLU A 247 -8.63 -11.11 11.80
N TYR A 248 -8.79 -12.38 11.42
CA TYR A 248 -9.23 -12.74 10.07
C TYR A 248 -10.60 -12.13 9.75
N ALA A 249 -11.56 -12.21 10.69
CA ALA A 249 -12.89 -11.62 10.51
C ALA A 249 -12.83 -10.09 10.35
N TYR A 250 -11.93 -9.42 11.09
CA TYR A 250 -11.67 -7.98 10.92
C TYR A 250 -11.16 -7.67 9.51
N TRP A 251 -10.14 -8.38 9.01
CA TRP A 251 -9.61 -8.16 7.66
C TRP A 251 -10.63 -8.48 6.57
N GLU A 252 -11.44 -9.51 6.75
CA GLU A 252 -12.53 -9.85 5.82
C GLU A 252 -13.59 -8.74 5.77
N ALA A 253 -13.99 -8.19 6.92
CA ALA A 253 -14.93 -7.08 6.99
C ALA A 253 -14.33 -5.80 6.39
N LEU A 254 -13.05 -5.51 6.66
CA LEU A 254 -12.35 -4.37 6.08
C LEU A 254 -12.29 -4.47 4.56
N GLY A 255 -11.89 -5.62 4.01
CA GLY A 255 -11.85 -5.85 2.56
C GLY A 255 -13.23 -5.68 1.91
N LYS A 256 -14.29 -6.21 2.53
CA LYS A 256 -15.67 -6.00 2.06
C LYS A 256 -16.08 -4.53 2.02
N ASN A 257 -15.56 -3.70 2.93
CA ASN A 257 -15.87 -2.27 3.00
C ASN A 257 -15.01 -1.41 2.07
N THR A 258 -13.77 -1.81 1.77
CA THR A 258 -12.82 -0.97 1.02
C THR A 258 -12.60 -1.39 -0.42
N GLU A 259 -12.84 -2.66 -0.76
CA GLU A 259 -12.53 -3.22 -2.08
C GLU A 259 -13.78 -3.51 -2.94
N ASN A 260 -14.96 -3.65 -2.33
CA ASN A 260 -16.22 -3.73 -3.07
C ASN A 260 -16.68 -2.32 -3.44
N ILE A 261 -16.23 -1.87 -4.62
CA ILE A 261 -16.53 -0.53 -5.13
C ILE A 261 -17.89 -0.54 -5.84
N GLY A 262 -18.93 -0.17 -5.09
CA GLY A 262 -20.09 0.60 -5.56
C GLY A 262 -20.96 0.04 -6.69
N SER A 263 -21.29 -1.26 -6.72
CA SER A 263 -22.47 -1.74 -7.45
C SER A 263 -23.76 -1.51 -6.65
N LEU A 264 -24.91 -1.36 -7.33
CA LEU A 264 -26.23 -1.23 -6.69
C LEU A 264 -26.59 -2.43 -5.78
N TYR A 265 -25.87 -3.56 -5.95
CA TYR A 265 -26.08 -4.80 -5.22
C TYR A 265 -24.97 -5.08 -4.20
N ASP A 266 -24.05 -4.14 -4.00
CA ASP A 266 -22.99 -4.33 -3.03
C ASP A 266 -23.57 -4.34 -1.61
N ALA A 267 -23.01 -5.21 -0.77
CA ALA A 267 -23.38 -5.26 0.62
C ALA A 267 -23.15 -3.88 1.26
N LEU A 268 -24.14 -3.40 2.02
CA LEU A 268 -23.99 -2.17 2.79
C LEU A 268 -22.76 -2.32 3.72
N PRO A 269 -21.93 -1.27 3.86
CA PRO A 269 -20.77 -1.32 4.72
C PRO A 269 -21.14 -1.79 6.12
N THR A 270 -20.51 -2.88 6.56
CA THR A 270 -20.71 -3.38 7.93
C THR A 270 -19.88 -2.55 8.90
N GLN A 271 -20.38 -2.35 10.13
CA GLN A 271 -19.61 -1.69 11.17
C GLN A 271 -18.30 -2.46 11.41
N LEU A 272 -17.18 -1.81 11.14
CA LEU A 272 -15.85 -2.38 11.38
C LEU A 272 -15.51 -2.19 12.86
N ALA A 273 -15.77 -3.21 13.68
CA ALA A 273 -15.37 -3.23 15.07
C ALA A 273 -13.90 -3.70 15.18
N GLY A 274 -13.03 -2.78 15.60
CA GLY A 274 -11.66 -3.11 16.01
C GLY A 274 -11.60 -3.79 17.38
N ASN A 275 -10.40 -4.09 17.86
CA ASN A 275 -10.16 -4.63 19.21
C ASN A 275 -9.47 -3.64 20.14
N VAL A 276 -9.37 -2.37 19.77
CA VAL A 276 -8.78 -1.31 20.61
C VAL A 276 -9.89 -0.47 21.21
N HIS A 277 -9.80 -0.21 22.50
CA HIS A 277 -10.83 0.48 23.27
C HIS A 277 -10.22 1.60 24.11
N ALA A 278 -10.95 2.71 24.22
CA ALA A 278 -10.63 3.74 25.21
C ALA A 278 -11.00 3.23 26.61
N LEU A 279 -10.09 3.38 27.57
CA LEU A 279 -10.27 2.82 28.92
C LEU A 279 -11.22 3.66 29.79
N ALA A 280 -11.32 4.96 29.49
CA ALA A 280 -12.15 5.89 30.25
C ALA A 280 -13.57 6.06 29.67
N ASP A 281 -13.76 5.77 28.38
CA ASP A 281 -15.05 5.93 27.69
C ASP A 281 -15.26 4.82 26.67
N ALA A 282 -16.06 3.81 27.03
CA ALA A 282 -16.35 2.68 26.16
C ALA A 282 -17.19 3.06 24.92
N ALA A 283 -17.82 4.25 24.91
CA ALA A 283 -18.59 4.73 23.76
C ALA A 283 -17.71 5.44 22.71
N GLU A 284 -16.45 5.76 23.05
CA GLU A 284 -15.51 6.36 22.11
C GLU A 284 -15.09 5.36 21.01
N PRO A 285 -15.32 5.67 19.73
CA PRO A 285 -14.81 4.88 18.62
C PRO A 285 -13.28 4.94 18.53
N VAL A 286 -12.66 3.78 18.31
CA VAL A 286 -11.25 3.62 17.95
C VAL A 286 -11.17 2.69 16.75
N LEU A 287 -10.34 3.03 15.77
CA LEU A 287 -10.19 2.25 14.55
C LEU A 287 -8.88 1.46 14.58
N GLY A 288 -8.92 0.22 14.10
CA GLY A 288 -7.75 -0.65 14.02
C GLY A 288 -7.93 -1.96 14.77
N PHE A 289 -7.10 -2.94 14.40
CA PHE A 289 -7.03 -4.23 15.07
C PHE A 289 -5.56 -4.58 15.35
N VAL A 290 -5.25 -4.87 16.60
CA VAL A 290 -3.90 -5.26 17.03
C VAL A 290 -3.85 -6.77 17.27
N GLY A 291 -3.27 -7.47 16.31
CA GLY A 291 -2.87 -8.87 16.42
C GLY A 291 -1.52 -9.06 17.13
N ALA A 292 -1.19 -10.32 17.44
CA ALA A 292 0.11 -10.72 17.95
C ALA A 292 0.66 -11.91 17.16
N GLN A 293 1.40 -11.64 16.08
CA GLN A 293 1.87 -12.65 15.15
C GLN A 293 3.26 -12.36 14.61
N SER A 294 4.08 -13.40 14.40
CA SER A 294 5.35 -13.25 13.68
C SER A 294 5.10 -13.08 12.18
N VAL A 295 6.14 -12.71 11.46
CA VAL A 295 6.13 -12.64 9.99
C VAL A 295 7.16 -13.61 9.43
N THR A 296 6.77 -14.36 8.40
CA THR A 296 7.70 -15.11 7.55
C THR A 296 7.70 -14.46 6.17
N GLN A 297 8.84 -14.48 5.50
CA GLN A 297 8.99 -13.75 4.24
C GLN A 297 9.90 -14.47 3.26
N GLN A 298 9.56 -14.41 1.98
CA GLN A 298 10.33 -15.01 0.90
C GLN A 298 10.38 -14.05 -0.29
N ARG A 299 11.58 -13.85 -0.83
CA ARG A 299 11.81 -12.99 -2.00
C ARG A 299 12.07 -13.83 -3.23
N LEU A 300 11.50 -13.41 -4.35
CA LEU A 300 11.74 -14.00 -5.67
C LEU A 300 12.12 -12.90 -6.67
N TYR A 301 12.85 -13.30 -7.72
CA TYR A 301 13.24 -12.46 -8.85
C TYR A 301 12.77 -13.08 -10.17
N ILE A 302 12.54 -12.22 -11.15
CA ILE A 302 12.38 -12.61 -12.55
C ILE A 302 13.26 -11.70 -13.39
N ASP A 303 14.18 -12.30 -14.13
CA ASP A 303 15.02 -11.62 -15.10
C ASP A 303 14.38 -11.61 -16.50
N ARG A 304 14.62 -10.55 -17.27
CA ARG A 304 14.09 -10.43 -18.65
C ARG A 304 14.44 -11.64 -19.53
N THR A 305 15.56 -12.30 -19.27
CA THR A 305 16.04 -13.49 -19.99
C THR A 305 15.18 -14.74 -19.74
N GLU A 306 14.41 -14.77 -18.66
CA GLU A 306 13.49 -15.87 -18.31
C GLU A 306 12.10 -15.70 -18.95
N LEU A 307 11.86 -14.57 -19.63
CA LEU A 307 10.59 -14.23 -20.25
C LEU A 307 10.66 -14.33 -21.79
N PRO A 308 9.52 -14.55 -22.48
CA PRO A 308 9.49 -14.68 -23.93
C PRO A 308 10.12 -13.47 -24.64
N THR A 309 10.89 -13.74 -25.69
CA THR A 309 11.65 -12.71 -26.42
C THR A 309 10.76 -11.82 -27.30
N ASP A 310 9.59 -12.32 -27.68
CA ASP A 310 8.57 -11.65 -28.47
C ASP A 310 7.69 -10.69 -27.65
N TRP A 311 7.71 -10.77 -26.31
CA TRP A 311 6.97 -9.84 -25.46
C TRP A 311 7.43 -8.39 -25.67
N ARG A 312 6.44 -7.49 -25.68
CA ARG A 312 6.61 -6.04 -25.85
C ARG A 312 6.14 -5.35 -24.60
N PHE A 313 7.09 -4.88 -23.81
CA PHE A 313 6.83 -4.20 -22.55
C PHE A 313 6.58 -2.72 -22.78
N GLU A 314 5.67 -2.16 -22.00
CA GLU A 314 5.50 -0.74 -21.85
C GLU A 314 6.79 -0.11 -21.28
N THR A 315 7.07 1.11 -21.71
CA THR A 315 8.16 1.93 -21.16
C THR A 315 7.66 2.83 -20.02
N GLY A 316 6.35 3.03 -19.93
CA GLY A 316 5.70 4.05 -19.12
C GLY A 316 5.93 5.48 -19.62
N TYR A 317 6.46 5.64 -20.83
CA TYR A 317 6.67 6.91 -21.53
C TYR A 317 5.87 6.86 -22.84
N ASN A 318 4.54 6.82 -22.72
CA ASN A 318 3.55 6.57 -23.79
C ASN A 318 3.61 7.58 -24.95
N ASP A 319 4.65 7.52 -25.77
CA ASP A 319 4.94 8.34 -26.96
C ASP A 319 5.01 9.87 -26.73
N LYS A 320 5.01 10.32 -25.48
CA LYS A 320 5.12 11.75 -25.12
C LYS A 320 6.55 12.29 -25.11
N CYS A 321 7.53 11.41 -25.30
CA CYS A 321 8.93 11.75 -25.18
C CYS A 321 9.55 11.93 -26.55
N GLU A 322 9.90 13.18 -26.87
CA GLU A 322 10.58 13.53 -28.11
C GLU A 322 11.91 14.20 -27.81
N LEU A 323 12.93 13.87 -28.62
CA LEU A 323 14.18 14.61 -28.65
C LEU A 323 14.01 15.86 -29.50
N SER A 324 14.42 17.00 -28.97
CA SER A 324 14.37 18.27 -29.69
C SER A 324 15.63 19.08 -29.43
N ARG A 325 15.89 20.06 -30.32
CA ARG A 325 16.93 21.06 -30.09
C ARG A 325 16.41 22.10 -29.12
N ILE A 326 16.90 22.06 -27.89
CA ILE A 326 16.48 22.96 -26.81
C ILE A 326 17.58 24.01 -26.60
N PRO A 327 17.26 25.31 -26.64
CA PRO A 327 18.22 26.36 -26.30
C PRO A 327 18.82 26.13 -24.91
N VAL A 328 20.15 26.22 -24.80
CA VAL A 328 20.89 25.93 -23.56
C VAL A 328 20.39 26.75 -22.37
N SER A 329 19.92 27.99 -22.61
CA SER A 329 19.34 28.86 -21.59
C SER A 329 18.07 28.31 -20.95
N LEU A 330 17.33 27.41 -21.61
CA LEU A 330 16.08 26.86 -21.05
C LEU A 330 16.32 25.78 -19.98
N TYR A 331 17.49 25.16 -19.94
CA TYR A 331 17.81 24.15 -18.93
C TYR A 331 17.88 24.73 -17.52
N GLN A 332 18.13 26.03 -17.37
CA GLN A 332 18.17 26.71 -16.06
C GLN A 332 16.82 26.68 -15.32
N TYR A 333 15.71 26.46 -16.04
CA TYR A 333 14.36 26.41 -15.46
C TYR A 333 13.97 25.00 -14.97
N GLY A 334 14.77 23.97 -15.25
CA GLY A 334 14.52 22.60 -14.77
C GLY A 334 13.40 21.82 -15.47
N ASN A 335 12.65 22.44 -16.39
CA ASN A 335 11.58 21.77 -17.16
C ASN A 335 12.14 20.81 -18.24
N TYR A 336 13.34 21.10 -18.71
CA TYR A 336 14.05 20.31 -19.71
C TYR A 336 15.37 19.82 -19.16
N THR A 337 15.80 18.65 -19.63
CA THR A 337 17.09 18.07 -19.29
C THR A 337 17.86 17.78 -20.58
N PRO A 338 19.14 18.19 -20.68
CA PRO A 338 19.93 17.89 -21.85
C PRO A 338 20.23 16.39 -21.92
N VAL A 339 20.17 15.82 -23.12
CA VAL A 339 20.47 14.41 -23.39
C VAL A 339 21.90 14.31 -23.94
N GLU A 340 22.21 15.18 -24.91
CA GLU A 340 23.54 15.36 -25.51
C GLU A 340 23.78 16.86 -25.76
N LEU A 341 24.94 17.23 -26.35
CA LEU A 341 25.34 18.63 -26.56
C LEU A 341 24.31 19.51 -27.29
N SER A 342 23.49 18.92 -28.17
CA SER A 342 22.54 19.65 -29.01
C SER A 342 21.08 19.21 -28.87
N LEU A 343 20.83 18.17 -28.08
CA LEU A 343 19.51 17.55 -27.93
C LEU A 343 19.12 17.47 -26.46
N GLY A 344 17.85 17.70 -26.19
CA GLY A 344 17.25 17.51 -24.89
C GLY A 344 15.81 17.04 -25.01
N SER A 345 15.22 16.74 -23.87
CA SER A 345 13.79 16.46 -23.75
C SER A 345 13.26 17.01 -22.43
N THR A 346 11.97 16.82 -22.17
CA THR A 346 11.39 17.17 -20.87
C THR A 346 12.09 16.39 -19.76
N THR A 347 12.22 16.99 -18.58
CA THR A 347 12.91 16.34 -17.46
C THR A 347 12.26 15.01 -17.07
N GLU A 348 10.93 14.90 -17.18
CA GLU A 348 10.20 13.64 -16.97
C GLU A 348 10.69 12.50 -17.88
N CYS A 349 11.04 12.80 -19.12
CA CYS A 349 11.50 11.81 -20.11
C CYS A 349 12.97 11.38 -19.92
N VAL A 350 13.78 12.20 -19.26
CA VAL A 350 15.23 12.00 -19.17
C VAL A 350 15.68 11.59 -17.78
N ASP A 351 14.99 12.05 -16.73
CA ASP A 351 15.32 11.78 -15.34
C ASP A 351 14.38 10.73 -14.74
N CYS A 352 14.87 9.48 -14.65
CA CYS A 352 14.09 8.37 -14.12
C CYS A 352 13.67 8.58 -12.65
N ARG A 353 14.36 9.47 -11.91
CA ARG A 353 14.09 9.76 -10.49
C ARG A 353 12.76 10.47 -10.27
N LYS A 354 12.10 10.93 -11.34
CA LYS A 354 10.72 11.42 -11.29
C LYS A 354 9.70 10.32 -10.99
N ARG A 355 10.04 9.06 -11.28
CA ARG A 355 9.16 7.90 -11.14
C ARG A 355 9.70 6.83 -10.19
N GLY A 356 10.88 7.04 -9.62
CA GLY A 356 11.57 6.07 -8.77
C GLY A 356 12.83 6.65 -8.16
N THR A 357 13.76 5.78 -7.76
CA THR A 357 15.04 6.17 -7.18
C THR A 357 16.19 5.61 -8.00
N ASN A 358 17.30 6.35 -8.09
CA ASN A 358 18.55 5.87 -8.68
C ASN A 358 19.45 5.19 -7.62
N ILE A 359 18.95 4.98 -6.42
CA ILE A 359 19.62 4.22 -5.36
C ILE A 359 19.19 2.76 -5.50
N GLU A 360 20.15 1.90 -5.81
CA GLU A 360 19.92 0.46 -5.89
C GLU A 360 19.49 -0.11 -4.52
N PRO A 361 18.38 -0.87 -4.45
CA PRO A 361 17.96 -1.51 -3.22
C PRO A 361 19.03 -2.51 -2.74
N THR A 362 19.30 -2.56 -1.44
CA THR A 362 20.36 -3.43 -0.88
C THR A 362 20.12 -4.92 -1.07
N PHE A 363 18.87 -5.33 -1.29
CA PHE A 363 18.52 -6.72 -1.62
C PHE A 363 18.68 -7.03 -3.10
N TRP A 364 18.78 -6.01 -3.97
CA TRP A 364 18.91 -6.19 -5.41
C TRP A 364 20.26 -6.86 -5.71
N GLN A 365 20.21 -8.00 -6.37
CA GLN A 365 21.39 -8.80 -6.72
C GLN A 365 21.45 -8.85 -8.24
N ASP A 366 22.19 -7.95 -8.88
CA ASP A 366 22.32 -7.88 -10.34
C ASP A 366 22.92 -9.15 -10.96
#